data_AF-A0A968M656-F1
#
_entry.id   AF-A0A968M656-F1
#
_cell.length_a   1.000
_cell.length_b   1.000
_cell.length_c   1.000
_cell.angle_alpha   90.00
_cell.angle_beta   90.00
_cell.angle_gamma   90.00
#
_symmetry.space_group_name_H-M   'P 1'
#
loop_
_entity.id
_entity.type
_entity.pdbx_description
1 polymer ?
#
loop_
_entity_poly.entity_id
_entity_poly.type
_entity_poly.pdbx_seq_one_letter_code
_entity_poly.pdbx_strand_id
1 'polypeptide(L)'
;MLRFGRSWGCAVRTGSSIWIGYLAISYGIQQIGVTTAFLISAATPILTVLAARIGIAEMLNLRQLFGVILVALGIAILGLSKR
;
A
#
# COMPACT_ATOMS: atom_id res chain seq x y z
N MET A 1 -7.33 -19.04 -26.52
CA MET A 1 -7.02 -17.64 -26.89
C MET A 1 -7.81 -16.56 -26.10
N LEU A 2 -8.98 -16.83 -25.51
CA LEU A 2 -9.78 -15.81 -24.79
C LEU A 2 -9.18 -15.25 -23.47
N ARG A 3 -8.13 -15.88 -22.91
CA ARG A 3 -7.43 -15.39 -21.70
C ARG A 3 -6.51 -14.19 -21.96
N PHE A 4 -6.00 -14.03 -23.18
CA PHE A 4 -5.03 -12.98 -23.52
C PHE A 4 -5.67 -11.59 -23.58
N GLY A 5 -6.88 -11.46 -24.13
CA GLY A 5 -7.60 -10.18 -24.19
C GLY A 5 -7.97 -9.62 -22.81
N ARG A 6 -8.35 -10.48 -21.86
CA ARG A 6 -8.68 -10.06 -20.48
C ARG A 6 -7.44 -9.61 -19.69
N SER A 7 -6.28 -10.25 -19.87
CA SER A 7 -5.07 -9.89 -19.12
C SER A 7 -4.54 -8.51 -19.51
N TRP A 8 -4.68 -8.10 -20.77
CA TRP A 8 -4.32 -6.75 -21.23
C TRP A 8 -5.21 -5.67 -20.59
N GLY A 9 -6.53 -5.91 -20.49
CA GLY A 9 -7.45 -4.98 -19.83
C GLY A 9 -7.13 -4.77 -18.35
N CYS A 10 -6.72 -5.82 -17.64
CA CYS A 10 -6.25 -5.70 -16.25
C CYS A 10 -4.92 -4.94 -16.17
N ALA A 11 -3.96 -5.25 -17.04
CA ALA A 11 -2.65 -4.62 -17.04
C ALA A 11 -2.72 -3.10 -17.26
N VAL A 12 -3.55 -2.65 -18.21
CA VAL A 12 -3.74 -1.21 -18.47
C VAL A 12 -4.36 -0.52 -17.24
N ARG A 13 -5.37 -1.14 -16.63
CA ARG A 13 -6.03 -0.57 -15.45
C ARG A 13 -5.08 -0.45 -14.27
N THR A 14 -4.34 -1.53 -13.96
CA THR A 14 -3.36 -1.53 -12.88
C THR A 14 -2.21 -0.57 -13.18
N GLY A 15 -1.74 -0.51 -14.43
CA GLY A 15 -0.69 0.41 -14.86
C GLY A 15 -1.05 1.87 -14.65
N SER A 16 -2.26 2.29 -15.03
CA SER A 16 -2.73 3.66 -14.80
C SER A 16 -2.83 4.00 -13.31
N SER A 17 -3.37 3.10 -12.49
CA SER A 17 -3.45 3.31 -11.04
C SER A 17 -2.06 3.42 -10.39
N ILE A 18 -1.11 2.59 -10.82
CA ILE A 18 0.27 2.64 -10.33
C ILE A 18 0.93 3.98 -10.70
N TRP A 19 0.78 4.42 -11.95
CA TRP A 19 1.33 5.70 -12.42
C TRP A 19 0.83 6.88 -11.60
N ILE A 20 -0.48 6.95 -11.34
CA ILE A 20 -1.08 8.01 -10.52
C ILE A 20 -0.51 7.96 -9.09
N GLY A 21 -0.35 6.77 -8.52
CA GLY A 21 0.26 6.59 -7.20
C GLY A 21 1.69 7.12 -7.13
N TYR A 22 2.52 6.86 -8.14
CA TYR A 22 3.90 7.37 -8.19
C TYR A 22 3.97 8.89 -8.35
N LEU A 23 3.07 9.49 -9.13
CA LEU A 23 2.98 10.95 -9.24
C LEU A 23 2.60 11.59 -7.89
N ALA A 24 1.61 11.01 -7.20
CA ALA A 24 1.19 11.48 -5.88
C ALA A 24 2.31 11.39 -4.83
N ILE A 25 3.05 10.27 -4.81
CA ILE A 25 4.23 10.11 -3.93
C ILE A 25 5.31 11.13 -4.27
N SER A 26 5.63 11.31 -5.55
CA SER A 26 6.68 12.23 -5.98
C SER A 26 6.35 13.68 -5.60
N TYR A 27 5.08 14.08 -5.75
CA TYR A 27 4.60 15.38 -5.30
C TYR A 27 4.60 15.51 -3.77
N GLY A 28 4.17 14.46 -3.05
CA GLY A 28 4.22 14.42 -1.60
C GLY A 28 5.64 14.56 -1.06
N ILE A 29 6.62 13.88 -1.66
CA ILE A 29 8.04 14.01 -1.29
C ILE A 29 8.52 15.46 -1.38
N GLN A 30 8.09 16.22 -2.39
CA GLN A 30 8.44 17.63 -2.54
C GLN A 30 7.85 18.53 -1.46
N GLN A 31 6.68 18.18 -0.90
CA GLN A 31 5.99 19.01 0.09
C GLN A 31 6.32 18.66 1.54
N ILE A 32 6.35 17.37 1.89
CA ILE A 32 6.50 16.88 3.28
C ILE A 32 7.84 16.19 3.54
N GLY A 33 8.71 16.14 2.53
CA GLY A 33 10.03 15.50 2.59
C GLY A 33 9.97 13.98 2.45
N VAL A 34 11.09 13.43 1.94
CA VAL A 34 11.25 12.00 1.60
C VAL A 34 10.84 11.10 2.77
N THR A 35 11.37 11.34 3.96
CA THR A 35 11.16 10.46 5.12
C THR A 35 9.69 10.39 5.55
N THR A 36 8.93 11.49 5.48
CA THR A 36 7.50 11.47 5.87
C THR A 36 6.66 10.72 4.83
N ALA A 37 6.93 10.98 3.55
CA ALA A 37 6.24 10.32 2.44
C ALA A 37 6.47 8.79 2.44
N PHE A 38 7.70 8.35 2.75
CA PHE A 38 8.00 6.93 2.89
C PHE A 38 7.38 6.29 4.14
N LEU A 39 7.26 7.04 5.25
CA LEU A 39 6.53 6.55 6.44
C LEU A 39 5.04 6.31 6.15
N ILE A 40 4.40 7.22 5.42
CA ILE A 40 3.02 7.05 4.97
C ILE A 40 2.93 5.86 4.02
N SER A 41 3.88 5.72 3.10
CA SER A 41 3.92 4.59 2.17
C SER A 41 4.12 3.25 2.88
N ALA A 42 4.87 3.21 3.98
CA ALA A 42 5.05 2.00 4.78
C ALA A 42 3.73 1.48 5.40
N ALA A 43 2.68 2.31 5.49
CA ALA A 43 1.35 1.89 5.94
C ALA A 43 0.55 1.12 4.88
N THR A 44 1.00 1.09 3.62
CA THR A 44 0.32 0.35 2.53
C THR A 44 -0.01 -1.11 2.85
N PRO A 45 0.88 -1.97 3.37
CA PRO A 45 0.53 -3.34 3.73
C PRO A 45 -0.64 -3.45 4.71
N ILE A 46 -0.80 -2.49 5.64
CA ILE A 46 -1.93 -2.45 6.58
C ILE A 46 -3.23 -2.19 5.82
N LEU A 47 -3.21 -1.19 4.94
CA LEU A 47 -4.37 -0.85 4.11
C LEU A 47 -4.71 -1.97 3.12
N THR A 48 -3.71 -2.63 2.54
CA THR A 48 -3.89 -3.78 1.64
C THR A 48 -4.56 -4.94 2.35
N VAL A 49 -4.14 -5.25 3.58
CA VAL A 49 -4.75 -6.29 4.40
C VAL A 49 -6.22 -5.98 4.71
N LEU A 50 -6.52 -4.74 5.12
CA LEU A 50 -7.89 -4.31 5.37
C LEU A 50 -8.75 -4.38 4.10
N ALA A 51 -8.21 -3.92 2.97
CA ALA A 51 -8.86 -3.99 1.68
C ALA A 51 -9.11 -5.44 1.22
N ALA A 52 -8.16 -6.35 1.44
CA ALA A 52 -8.32 -7.78 1.14
C ALA A 52 -9.42 -8.42 1.99
N ARG A 53 -9.49 -8.05 3.28
CA ARG A 53 -10.55 -8.51 4.19
C ARG A 53 -11.94 -8.06 3.75
N ILE A 54 -12.07 -6.82 3.26
CA ILE A 54 -13.36 -6.25 2.84
C ILE A 54 -13.75 -6.71 1.43
N GLY A 55 -12.80 -6.69 0.49
CA GLY A 55 -13.08 -6.91 -0.94
C GLY A 55 -13.10 -8.39 -1.35
N ILE A 56 -12.21 -9.20 -0.79
CA ILE A 56 -12.01 -10.60 -1.19
C ILE A 56 -12.50 -11.56 -0.08
N ALA A 57 -12.94 -11.02 1.06
CA ALA A 57 -13.35 -11.78 2.25
C ALA A 57 -12.27 -12.77 2.72
N GLU A 58 -10.99 -12.45 2.49
CA GLU A 58 -9.89 -13.35 2.83
C GLU A 58 -9.80 -13.54 4.35
N MET A 59 -9.69 -14.80 4.78
CA MET A 59 -9.49 -15.12 6.19
C MET A 59 -8.04 -14.89 6.56
N LEU A 60 -7.80 -13.79 7.28
CA LEU A 60 -6.47 -13.49 7.78
C LEU A 60 -6.03 -14.54 8.79
N ASN A 61 -4.86 -15.11 8.53
CA ASN A 61 -4.20 -15.98 9.50
C ASN A 61 -3.57 -15.13 10.61
N LEU A 62 -3.54 -15.66 11.83
CA LEU A 62 -2.95 -14.99 13.01
C LEU A 62 -1.51 -14.51 12.74
N ARG A 63 -0.73 -15.24 11.94
CA ARG A 63 0.63 -14.85 11.54
C ARG A 63 0.67 -13.59 10.67
N GLN A 64 -0.29 -13.42 9.75
CA GLN A 64 -0.39 -12.21 8.93
C GLN A 64 -0.81 -11.01 9.78
N LEU A 65 -1.74 -11.23 10.72
CA LEU A 65 -2.15 -10.20 11.67
C LEU A 65 -0.98 -9.70 12.53
N PHE A 66 -0.14 -10.62 13.03
CA PHE A 66 1.08 -10.26 13.76
C PHE A 66 2.05 -9.42 12.91
N GLY A 67 2.25 -9.79 11.65
CA GLY A 67 3.07 -9.00 10.73
C GLY A 67 2.54 -7.59 10.52
N VAL A 68 1.23 -7.44 10.35
CA VAL A 68 0.57 -6.13 10.19
C VAL A 68 0.69 -5.27 11.44
N ILE A 69 0.51 -5.86 12.64
CA ILE A 69 0.68 -5.16 13.91
C ILE A 69 2.13 -4.70 14.09
N LEU A 70 3.11 -5.54 13.75
CA LEU A 70 4.53 -5.20 13.85
C LEU A 70 4.90 -4.04 12.92
N VAL A 71 4.40 -4.05 11.69
CA VAL A 71 4.57 -2.93 10.75
C VAL A 71 3.90 -1.65 11.28
N ALA A 72 2.68 -1.75 11.82
CA ALA A 72 1.98 -0.60 12.41
C ALA A 72 2.76 0.00 13.59
N LEU A 73 3.33 -0.82 14.46
CA LEU A 73 4.19 -0.38 15.56
C LEU A 73 5.47 0.30 15.05
N GLY A 74 6.13 -0.25 14.04
CA GLY A 74 7.31 0.35 13.43
C GLY A 74 7.03 1.75 12.87
N ILE A 75 5.90 1.92 12.17
CA ILE A 75 5.47 3.23 11.66
C ILE A 75 5.14 4.19 12.80
N ALA A 76 4.42 3.72 13.83
CA ALA A 76 4.07 4.54 14.98
C ALA A 76 5.31 5.06 15.72
N ILE A 77 6.30 4.19 15.96
CA ILE A 77 7.57 4.56 16.60
C ILE A 77 8.33 5.59 15.75
N LEU A 78 8.48 5.34 14.45
CA LEU A 78 9.19 6.26 13.55
C LEU A 78 8.45 7.59 13.37
N GLY A 79 7.11 7.57 13.37
CA GLY A 79 6.29 8.77 13.31
C GLY A 79 6.41 9.62 14.57
N LEU A 80 6.43 8.99 15.75
CA LEU A 80 6.64 9.66 17.03
C LEU A 80 8.06 10.20 17.19
N SER A 81 9.06 9.50 16.66
CA SER A 81 10.47 9.93 16.68
C SER A 81 10.74 11.16 15.81
N LYS A 82 9.80 11.54 14.92
CA LYS A 82 9.96 12.68 14.02
C LYS A 82 9.45 14.00 14.62
N ARG A 83 8.86 13.97 15.81
CA ARG A 83 8.50 15.15 16.62
C ARG A 83 9.70 15.66 17.40
#